data_AF-A0A1N7MXR9-F1
#
_entry.id   AF-A0A1N7MXR9-F1
#
_cell.length_a   1.000
_cell.length_b   1.000
_cell.length_c   1.000
_cell.angle_alpha   90.00
_cell.angle_beta   90.00
_cell.angle_gamma   90.00
#
_symmetry.space_group_name_H-M   'P 1'
#
loop_
_entity.id
_entity.type
_entity.pdbx_description
1 polymer ?
#
loop_
_entity_poly.entity_id
_entity_poly.type
_entity_poly.pdbx_seq_one_letter_code
_entity_poly.pdbx_strand_id
1 'polypeptide(L)'
;MNLTRTWIALIALSAGSTALAASGLTGRAFALAVLALAWVKAELILRRYLHLARVPAIARGFSLGLAIFLMLAAGLALIPA
;
A
#
# COMPACT_ATOMS: atom_id res chain seq x y z
N MET A 1 -1.51 -17.31 4.89
CA MET A 1 -0.29 -16.73 5.50
C MET A 1 -0.55 -16.52 6.98
N ASN A 2 0.37 -16.95 7.83
CA ASN A 2 0.29 -16.74 9.28
C ASN A 2 0.65 -15.29 9.64
N LEU A 3 0.34 -14.87 10.87
CA LEU A 3 0.62 -13.50 11.35
C LEU A 3 2.12 -13.17 11.22
N THR A 4 3.01 -14.08 11.60
CA THR A 4 4.47 -13.91 11.48
C THR A 4 4.91 -13.68 10.03
N ARG A 5 4.35 -14.40 9.05
CA ARG A 5 4.66 -14.18 7.63
C ARG A 5 4.16 -12.82 7.14
N THR A 6 3.01 -12.37 7.65
CA THR A 6 2.47 -11.04 7.34
C THR A 6 3.38 -9.95 7.90
N TRP A 7 3.85 -10.13 9.14
CA TRP A 7 4.80 -9.22 9.77
C TRP A 7 6.14 -9.15 9.02
N ILE A 8 6.71 -10.30 8.62
CA ILE A 8 7.93 -10.34 7.78
C ILE A 8 7.71 -9.60 6.46
N ALA A 9 6.56 -9.82 5.80
CA ALA A 9 6.22 -9.12 4.57
C ALA A 9 6.13 -7.60 4.78
N LEU A 10 5.56 -7.13 5.89
CA LEU A 10 5.53 -5.70 6.23
C LEU A 10 6.93 -5.14 6.48
N ILE A 11 7.82 -5.88 7.14
CA ILE A 11 9.22 -5.48 7.29
C ILE A 11 9.90 -5.35 5.93
N ALA A 12 9.74 -6.35 5.05
CA ALA A 12 10.31 -6.33 3.71
C ALA A 12 9.77 -5.13 2.88
N LEU A 13 8.48 -4.83 2.97
CA LEU A 13 7.86 -3.68 2.31
C LEU A 13 8.36 -2.35 2.88
N SER A 14 8.62 -2.28 4.18
CA SER A 14 9.21 -1.10 4.82
C SER A 14 10.66 -0.90 4.37
N ALA A 15 11.47 -1.96 4.35
CA ALA A 15 12.82 -1.91 3.81
C ALA A 15 12.83 -1.50 2.33
N GLY A 16 11.90 -2.03 1.53
CA GLY A 16 11.70 -1.61 0.13
C GLY A 16 11.32 -0.13 0.00
N SER A 17 10.52 0.40 0.93
CA SER A 17 10.18 1.83 0.95
C SER A 17 11.39 2.70 1.30
N THR A 18 12.22 2.25 2.25
CA THR A 18 13.47 2.92 2.62
C THR A 18 14.49 2.88 1.48
N ALA A 19 14.65 1.74 0.81
CA ALA A 19 15.52 1.61 -0.35
C ALA A 19 15.04 2.51 -1.51
N LEU A 20 13.73 2.58 -1.74
CA LEU A 20 13.14 3.49 -2.73
C LEU A 20 13.45 4.95 -2.40
N ALA A 21 13.31 5.36 -1.13
CA ALA A 21 13.67 6.70 -0.69
C ALA A 21 15.18 7.00 -0.86
N ALA A 22 16.04 6.01 -0.62
CA ALA A 22 17.48 6.13 -0.79
C ALA A 22 17.95 6.04 -2.26
N SER A 23 17.09 5.63 -3.19
CA SER A 23 17.47 5.37 -4.59
C SER A 23 17.78 6.62 -5.41
N GLY A 24 17.42 7.81 -4.93
CA GLY A 24 17.49 9.06 -5.70
C GLY A 24 16.40 9.20 -6.76
N LEU A 25 15.44 8.27 -6.83
CA LEU A 25 14.25 8.41 -7.68
C LEU A 25 13.41 9.62 -7.20
N THR A 26 12.99 10.46 -8.14
CA THR A 26 12.23 11.68 -7.85
C THR A 26 11.01 11.82 -8.75
N GLY A 27 10.18 12.82 -8.44
CA GLY A 27 9.02 13.18 -9.26
C GLY A 27 7.94 12.10 -9.30
N ARG A 28 7.24 12.02 -10.43
CA ARG A 28 6.03 11.18 -10.60
C ARG A 28 6.31 9.70 -10.39
N ALA A 29 7.44 9.21 -10.91
CA ALA A 29 7.83 7.81 -10.78
C ALA A 29 8.03 7.41 -9.31
N PHE A 30 8.65 8.28 -8.51
CA PHE A 30 8.80 8.08 -7.08
C PHE A 30 7.45 8.03 -6.37
N ALA A 31 6.57 8.99 -6.64
CA ALA A 31 5.24 9.05 -6.04
C ALA A 31 4.42 7.78 -6.35
N LEU A 32 4.40 7.32 -7.61
CA LEU A 32 3.68 6.11 -8.00
C LEU A 32 4.26 4.84 -7.34
N ALA A 33 5.58 4.74 -7.24
CA ALA A 33 6.23 3.62 -6.57
C ALA A 33 5.92 3.58 -5.06
N VAL A 34 5.90 4.74 -4.39
CA VAL A 34 5.49 4.86 -2.98
C VAL A 34 4.03 4.45 -2.81
N LEU A 35 3.12 4.92 -3.67
CA LEU A 35 1.70 4.56 -3.61
C LEU A 35 1.47 3.06 -3.81
N ALA A 36 2.22 2.42 -4.73
CA ALA A 36 2.15 0.97 -4.92
C ALA A 36 2.62 0.21 -3.67
N LEU A 37 3.72 0.63 -3.03
CA LEU A 37 4.17 0.03 -1.77
C LEU A 37 3.17 0.25 -0.63
N ALA A 38 2.55 1.43 -0.57
CA ALA A 38 1.52 1.76 0.41
C ALA A 38 0.26 0.88 0.25
N TRP A 39 -0.16 0.64 -0.99
CA TRP A 39 -1.28 -0.25 -1.32
C TRP A 39 -1.10 -1.65 -0.72
N VAL A 40 0.03 -2.29 -1.01
CA VAL A 40 0.29 -3.66 -0.57
C VAL A 40 0.33 -3.75 0.96
N LYS A 41 0.95 -2.75 1.63
CA LYS A 41 0.98 -2.67 3.10
C LYS A 41 -0.43 -2.54 3.69
N ALA A 42 -1.23 -1.63 3.16
CA ALA A 42 -2.59 -1.39 3.65
C ALA A 42 -3.50 -2.62 3.45
N GLU A 43 -3.42 -3.31 2.30
CA GLU A 43 -4.15 -4.56 2.05
C GLU A 43 -3.75 -5.68 3.03
N LEU A 44 -2.45 -5.84 3.32
CA LEU A 44 -1.99 -6.81 4.31
C LEU A 44 -2.53 -6.51 5.70
N ILE A 45 -2.50 -5.25 6.14
CA ILE A 45 -3.00 -4.81 7.45
C ILE A 45 -4.52 -5.02 7.54
N LEU A 46 -5.29 -4.55 6.55
CA LEU A 46 -6.75 -4.69 6.51
C LEU A 46 -7.17 -6.17 6.60
N ARG A 47 -6.57 -7.04 5.79
CA ARG A 47 -7.00 -8.45 5.74
C ARG A 47 -6.55 -9.25 6.96
N ARG A 48 -5.35 -8.98 7.49
CA ARG A 48 -4.70 -9.86 8.48
C ARG A 48 -4.70 -9.31 9.90
N TYR A 49 -4.47 -8.01 10.09
CA TYR A 49 -4.43 -7.38 11.42
C TYR A 49 -5.81 -6.92 11.88
N LEU A 50 -6.63 -6.39 10.97
CA LEU A 50 -8.03 -6.05 11.27
C LEU A 50 -8.97 -7.26 11.16
N HIS A 51 -8.42 -8.44 10.87
CA HIS A 51 -9.16 -9.70 10.69
C HIS A 51 -10.33 -9.63 9.68
N LEU A 52 -10.34 -8.64 8.77
CA LEU A 52 -11.40 -8.47 7.78
C LEU A 52 -11.47 -9.64 6.78
N ALA A 53 -10.43 -10.47 6.70
CA ALA A 53 -10.51 -11.75 5.98
C ALA A 53 -11.65 -12.66 6.48
N ARG A 54 -12.13 -12.48 7.72
CA ARG A 54 -13.28 -13.21 8.27
C ARG A 54 -14.63 -12.65 7.82
N VAL A 55 -14.68 -11.41 7.30
CA VAL A 55 -15.91 -10.75 6.86
C VAL A 55 -15.71 -10.14 5.45
N PRO A 56 -15.89 -10.95 4.39
CA PRO A 56 -15.54 -10.56 3.02
C PRO A 56 -16.34 -9.36 2.48
N ALA A 57 -17.57 -9.16 2.96
CA ALA A 57 -18.38 -8.02 2.55
C ALA A 57 -17.76 -6.68 2.98
N ILE A 58 -17.34 -6.57 4.25
CA ILE A 58 -16.71 -5.37 4.80
C ILE A 58 -15.31 -5.17 4.19
N ALA A 59 -14.55 -6.26 4.03
CA ALA A 59 -13.23 -6.22 3.41
C ALA A 59 -13.27 -5.60 2.00
N ARG A 60 -14.26 -5.95 1.18
CA ARG A 60 -14.45 -5.36 -0.16
C ARG A 60 -14.69 -3.86 -0.13
N GLY A 61 -15.50 -3.38 0.83
CA GLY A 61 -15.75 -1.95 1.00
C GLY A 61 -14.49 -1.17 1.35
N PHE A 62 -13.69 -1.69 2.29
CA PHE A 62 -12.39 -1.08 2.64
C PHE A 62 -11.39 -1.13 1.48
N SER A 63 -11.26 -2.26 0.79
CA SER A 63 -10.41 -2.36 -0.41
C SER A 63 -10.84 -1.36 -1.48
N LEU A 64 -12.15 -1.20 -1.72
CA LEU A 64 -12.67 -0.25 -2.71
C LEU A 64 -12.36 1.20 -2.32
N GLY A 65 -12.64 1.57 -1.06
CA GLY A 65 -12.35 2.91 -0.55
C GLY A 65 -10.85 3.23 -0.62
N LEU A 66 -10.00 2.28 -0.24
CA LEU A 66 -8.56 2.39 -0.38
C LEU A 66 -8.16 2.55 -1.87
N ALA A 67 -8.79 1.81 -2.78
CA ALA A 67 -8.45 1.84 -4.21
C ALA A 67 -8.74 3.22 -4.79
N ILE A 68 -9.92 3.76 -4.47
CA ILE A 68 -10.35 5.10 -4.87
C ILE A 68 -9.36 6.13 -4.31
N PHE A 69 -9.03 6.06 -3.02
CA PHE A 69 -8.08 6.97 -2.40
C PHE A 69 -6.70 6.95 -3.11
N LEU A 70 -6.15 5.76 -3.37
CA LEU A 70 -4.87 5.65 -4.07
C LEU A 70 -4.94 6.08 -5.53
N MET A 71 -6.05 5.83 -6.23
CA MET A 71 -6.26 6.34 -7.59
C MET A 71 -6.28 7.86 -7.61
N LEU A 72 -6.96 8.50 -6.65
CA LEU A 72 -6.97 9.96 -6.53
C LEU A 72 -5.58 10.50 -6.22
N ALA A 73 -4.86 9.90 -5.27
CA ALA A 73 -3.50 10.30 -4.94
C ALA A 73 -2.53 10.11 -6.12
N ALA A 74 -2.67 9.01 -6.88
CA ALA A 74 -1.90 8.77 -8.09
C ALA A 74 -2.25 9.79 -9.18
N GLY A 75 -3.54 10.10 -9.35
CA GLY A 75 -4.01 11.14 -10.26
C GLY A 75 -3.38 12.50 -9.94
N LEU A 76 -3.38 12.89 -8.66
CA LEU A 76 -2.71 14.12 -8.20
C LEU A 76 -1.22 14.11 -8.50
N ALA A 77 -0.53 12.99 -8.29
CA ALA A 77 0.90 12.87 -8.60
C ALA A 77 1.22 13.00 -10.10
N LEU A 78 0.24 12.76 -10.98
CA LEU A 78 0.40 12.89 -12.42
C LEU A 78 0.12 14.31 -12.92
N ILE A 79 -0.56 15.15 -12.14
CA ILE A 79 -0.80 16.54 -12.49
C ILE A 79 0.57 17.24 -12.61
N PRO A 80 0.90 17.86 -13.76
CA PRO A 80 2.08 18.71 -13.87
C PRO A 80 1.97 19.88 -12.89
N ALA A 81 3.03 20.08 -12.11
CA ALA A 81 3.23 21.29 -11.31
C ALA A 81 3.56 22.48 -12.23
#